data_AF-A0A7J4U7V0-F1
#
_entry.id   AF-A0A7J4U7V0-F1
#
_cell.length_a   1.000
_cell.length_b   1.000
_cell.length_c   1.000
_cell.angle_alpha   90.00
_cell.angle_beta   90.00
_cell.angle_gamma   90.00
#
_symmetry.space_group_name_H-M   'P 1'
#
loop_
_entity.id
_entity.type
_entity.pdbx_description
1 polymer ?
#
loop_
_entity_poly.entity_id
_entity_poly.type
_entity_poly.pdbx_seq_one_letter_code
_entity_poly.pdbx_strand_id
1 'polypeptide(L)'
;MISGKNMICTLCHQEIHEYHPELHQLVIDETHTAHVCSDCITKFFKWQQKLYAKLFPTTAMKKMFGQDIPQDKKEYHKKRIS
;
A
#
# COMPACT_ATOMS: atom_id res chain seq x y z
N MET A 1 -8.85 -29.23 -19.90
CA MET A 1 -8.61 -28.99 -18.47
C MET A 1 -7.61 -27.84 -18.38
N ILE A 2 -8.06 -26.63 -18.02
CA ILE A 2 -7.15 -25.49 -17.86
C ILE A 2 -6.52 -25.67 -16.47
N SER A 3 -5.31 -26.24 -16.41
CA SER A 3 -4.49 -26.18 -15.20
C SER A 3 -4.17 -24.71 -14.92
N GLY A 4 -4.96 -24.06 -14.08
CA GLY A 4 -4.59 -22.78 -13.49
C GLY A 4 -3.28 -22.98 -12.74
N LYS A 5 -2.21 -22.29 -13.16
CA LYS A 5 -0.99 -22.24 -12.36
C LYS A 5 -1.31 -21.46 -11.11
N ASN A 6 -1.42 -22.15 -9.99
CA ASN A 6 -1.53 -21.49 -8.70
C ASN A 6 -0.17 -20.86 -8.37
N MET A 7 -0.17 -19.53 -8.20
CA MET A 7 1.02 -18.79 -7.80
C MET A 7 1.02 -18.65 -6.28
N ILE A 8 2.22 -18.54 -5.69
CA ILE A 8 2.36 -18.26 -4.26
C ILE A 8 2.53 -16.74 -4.08
N CYS A 9 1.75 -16.15 -3.19
CA CYS A 9 1.89 -14.75 -2.82
C CYS A 9 3.24 -14.53 -2.14
N THR A 10 4.06 -13.64 -2.69
CA THR A 10 5.39 -13.28 -2.16
C THR A 10 5.33 -12.66 -0.75
N LEU A 11 4.19 -12.08 -0.35
CA LEU A 11 4.06 -11.39 0.93
C LEU A 11 3.54 -12.28 2.07
N CYS A 12 2.52 -13.10 1.82
CA CYS A 12 1.90 -13.94 2.86
C CYS A 12 2.15 -15.44 2.67
N HIS A 13 2.85 -15.84 1.60
CA HIS A 13 3.15 -17.23 1.24
C HIS A 13 1.91 -18.13 1.09
N GLN A 14 0.72 -17.54 0.95
CA GLN A 14 -0.50 -18.27 0.65
C GLN A 14 -0.65 -18.46 -0.86
N GLU A 15 -1.38 -19.51 -1.23
CA GLU A 15 -1.77 -19.77 -2.61
C GLU A 15 -2.72 -18.68 -3.13
N ILE A 16 -2.49 -18.23 -4.36
CA ILE A 16 -3.38 -17.29 -5.05
C ILE A 16 -4.37 -18.12 -5.87
N HIS A 17 -5.60 -18.21 -5.37
CA HIS A 17 -6.71 -18.74 -6.14
C HIS A 17 -7.06 -17.78 -7.29
N GLU A 18 -7.37 -18.34 -8.47
CA GLU A 18 -7.77 -17.56 -9.65
C GLU A 18 -6.72 -16.49 -10.05
N TYR A 19 -5.48 -16.94 -10.27
CA TYR A 19 -4.39 -16.04 -10.63
C TYR A 19 -4.64 -15.32 -11.96
N HIS A 20 -4.85 -14.00 -11.86
CA HIS A 20 -4.85 -13.04 -12.97
C HIS A 20 -3.59 -12.15 -12.95
N PRO A 21 -2.71 -12.19 -13.97
CA PRO A 21 -1.50 -11.35 -14.02
C PRO A 21 -1.79 -9.86 -13.82
N GLU A 22 -2.84 -9.33 -14.45
CA GLU A 22 -3.23 -7.91 -14.37
C GLU A 22 -3.56 -7.44 -12.95
N LEU A 23 -4.00 -8.36 -12.09
CA LEU A 23 -4.41 -8.05 -10.72
C LEU A 23 -3.38 -8.48 -9.68
N HIS A 24 -2.58 -9.49 -9.98
CA HIS A 24 -1.71 -10.14 -9.00
C HIS A 24 -0.22 -10.02 -9.31
N GLN A 25 0.16 -9.52 -10.48
CA GLN A 25 1.55 -9.31 -10.84
C GLN A 25 1.96 -7.87 -10.53
N LEU A 26 2.96 -7.71 -9.67
CA LEU A 26 3.63 -6.44 -9.45
C LEU A 26 5.00 -6.47 -10.12
N VAL A 27 5.17 -5.68 -11.17
CA VAL A 27 6.46 -5.48 -11.84
C VAL A 27 7.19 -4.34 -11.13
N ILE A 28 8.32 -4.66 -10.50
CA ILE A 28 9.13 -3.69 -9.74
C ILE A 28 10.10 -2.98 -10.69
N ASP A 29 10.73 -3.76 -11.56
CA ASP A 29 11.60 -3.30 -12.64
C ASP A 29 11.62 -4.34 -13.78
N GLU A 30 12.50 -4.16 -14.77
CA GLU A 30 12.64 -5.04 -15.93
C GLU A 30 13.01 -6.50 -15.58
N THR A 31 13.58 -6.72 -14.40
CA THR A 31 14.12 -8.02 -13.96
C THR A 31 13.37 -8.61 -12.77
N HIS A 32 12.65 -7.79 -12.01
CA HIS A 32 11.98 -8.20 -10.77
C HIS A 32 10.46 -8.13 -10.90
N THR A 33 9.83 -9.29 -10.74
CA THR A 33 8.38 -9.45 -10.66
C THR A 33 8.02 -10.16 -9.35
N ALA A 34 7.00 -9.65 -8.65
CA ALA A 34 6.39 -10.30 -7.50
C ALA A 34 4.94 -10.71 -7.80
N HIS A 35 4.51 -11.85 -7.25
CA HIS A 35 3.12 -12.29 -7.29
C HIS A 35 2.47 -11.99 -5.94
N VAL A 36 1.36 -11.27 -5.91
CA VAL A 36 0.73 -10.80 -4.68
C VAL A 36 -0.76 -11.05 -4.73
N CYS A 37 -1.34 -11.66 -3.68
CA CYS A 37 -2.79 -11.85 -3.58
C CYS A 37 -3.53 -10.51 -3.38
N SER A 38 -4.80 -10.46 -3.75
CA SER A 38 -5.67 -9.27 -3.63
C SER A 38 -5.71 -8.68 -2.22
N ASP A 39 -5.70 -9.53 -1.19
CA ASP A 39 -5.70 -9.08 0.21
C ASP A 39 -4.43 -8.32 0.58
N CYS A 40 -3.28 -8.84 0.14
CA CYS A 40 -1.99 -8.21 0.37
C CYS A 40 -1.84 -6.92 -0.44
N ILE A 41 -2.34 -6.88 -1.67
CA ILE A 41 -2.39 -5.64 -2.48
C ILE A 41 -3.24 -4.58 -1.79
N THR A 42 -4.41 -4.95 -1.27
CA THR A 42 -5.29 -4.03 -0.56
C THR A 42 -4.61 -3.45 0.69
N LYS A 43 -3.91 -4.28 1.46
CA LYS A 43 -3.13 -3.85 2.62
C LYS A 43 -1.98 -2.91 2.21
N PHE A 44 -1.27 -3.25 1.14
CA PHE A 44 -0.19 -2.43 0.60
C PHE A 44 -0.69 -1.04 0.15
N PHE A 45 -1.80 -0.97 -0.59
CA PHE A 45 -2.37 0.31 -1.00
C PHE A 45 -2.85 1.15 0.18
N LYS A 46 -3.48 0.55 1.19
CA LYS A 46 -3.85 1.28 2.41
C LYS A 46 -2.63 1.85 3.12
N TRP A 47 -1.54 1.08 3.21
CA TRP A 47 -0.29 1.57 3.79
C TRP A 47 0.33 2.71 2.97
N GLN A 48 0.39 2.58 1.64
CA GLN A 48 0.84 3.64 0.73
C GLN A 48 0.00 4.91 0.87
N GLN A 49 -1.33 4.80 0.87
CA GLN A 49 -2.24 5.93 1.04
C GLN A 49 -2.02 6.67 2.37
N LYS A 50 -1.78 5.94 3.46
CA LYS A 50 -1.42 6.54 4.76
C LYS A 50 -0.11 7.31 4.69
N LEU A 51 0.91 6.78 4.01
CA LEU A 51 2.17 7.49 3.79
C LEU A 51 1.97 8.77 2.97
N TYR A 52 1.24 8.70 1.86
CA TYR A 52 0.92 9.87 1.05
C TYR A 52 0.12 10.91 1.83
N ALA A 53 -0.83 10.49 2.66
CA ALA A 53 -1.59 11.40 3.51
C ALA A 53 -0.71 12.14 4.54
N LYS A 54 0.36 11.49 5.03
CA LYS A 54 1.35 12.13 5.91
C LYS A 54 2.24 13.11 5.17
N LEU A 55 2.71 12.76 3.97
CA LEU A 55 3.62 13.59 3.18
C LEU A 55 2.90 14.76 2.50
N PHE A 56 1.66 14.56 2.06
CA PHE A 56 0.85 15.52 1.32
C PHE A 56 -0.55 15.65 1.96
N PRO A 57 -0.66 16.32 3.11
CA PRO A 57 -1.86 16.31 3.94
C PRO A 57 -2.93 17.27 3.38
N THR A 58 -3.57 16.89 2.27
CA THR A 58 -4.72 17.60 1.69
C THR A 58 -5.97 17.47 2.57
N THR A 59 -6.96 18.33 2.36
CA THR A 59 -8.24 18.27 3.10
C THR A 59 -8.91 16.90 2.98
N ALA A 60 -8.91 16.32 1.77
CA ALA A 60 -9.46 14.98 1.53
C ALA A 60 -8.67 13.90 2.29
N MET A 61 -7.34 13.92 2.23
CA MET A 61 -6.49 12.94 2.91
C MET A 61 -6.60 13.04 4.44
N LYS A 62 -6.67 14.26 4.99
CA LYS A 62 -6.94 14.48 6.42
C LYS A 62 -8.30 13.92 6.85
N LYS A 63 -9.33 14.03 6.00
CA LYS A 63 -10.65 13.45 6.30
C LYS A 63 -10.61 11.93 6.31
N MET A 64 -9.86 11.32 5.38
CA MET A 64 -9.80 9.87 5.22
C MET A 64 -8.85 9.18 6.22
N PHE A 65 -7.73 9.82 6.56
CA PHE A 65 -6.64 9.21 7.35
C PHE A 65 -6.22 10.04 8.57
N GLY A 66 -6.89 11.14 8.88
CA GLY A 66 -6.44 12.08 9.93
C GLY A 66 -6.45 11.55 11.36
N GLN A 67 -7.13 10.43 11.62
CA GLN A 67 -7.07 9.72 12.91
C GLN A 67 -5.81 8.84 13.02
N ASP A 68 -5.26 8.40 11.88
CA ASP A 68 -4.09 7.52 11.78
C ASP A 68 -2.76 8.28 11.66
N ILE A 69 -2.82 9.60 11.44
CA ILE A 69 -1.63 10.46 11.36
C ILE A 69 -1.34 10.98 12.78
N PRO A 70 -0.19 10.62 13.39
CA PRO A 70 0.20 11.16 14.69
C PRO A 70 0.19 12.69 14.62
N GLN A 71 -0.67 13.30 15.43
CA GLN A 71 -0.75 14.75 15.56
C GLN A 71 0.44 15.23 16.39
N ASP A 72 1.63 15.25 15.80
CA ASP A 72 2.73 15.99 16.39
C ASP A 72 2.50 17.50 16.17
N LYS A 73 1.47 18.02 16.84
CA LYS A 73 1.02 19.40 16.76
C LYS A 73 1.82 20.33 17.68
N LYS A 74 3.00 19.94 18.17
CA LYS A 74 3.75 20.80 19.11
C LYS A 74 5.05 21.41 18.58
N GLU A 75 5.64 20.94 17.49
CA GLU A 75 6.98 21.45 17.11
C GLU A 75 7.01 22.45 15.95
N TYR A 76 6.14 22.35 14.95
CA TYR A 76 6.28 23.18 13.73
C TYR A 76 5.92 24.66 13.91
N HIS A 77 5.04 25.00 14.86
CA HIS A 77 4.68 26.40 15.11
C HIS A 77 5.59 27.12 16.10
N LYS A 78 6.45 26.42 16.84
CA LYS A 78 7.35 27.04 17.82
C LYS A 78 8.63 27.61 17.19
N LYS A 79 9.04 27.13 16.01
CA LYS A 79 10.28 27.57 15.31
C LYS A 79 10.08 28.76 14.35
N ARG A 80 8.88 29.35 14.28
CA ARG A 80 8.61 30.53 13.42
C ARG A 80 8.39 31.82 14.22
N ILE A 81 8.46 31.75 15.56
CA ILE A 81 8.29 32.88 16.50
C ILE A 81 9.46 32.87 17.52
N SER A 82 10.61 32.31 17.14
CA SER A 82 11.85 32.35 17.92
C SER A 82 12.96 32.94 17.09
#